data_AF-A0A3L7DUG4-F1
#
_entry.id   AF-A0A3L7DUG4-F1
#
_cell.length_a   1.000
_cell.length_b   1.000
_cell.length_c   1.000
_cell.angle_alpha   90.00
_cell.angle_beta   90.00
_cell.angle_gamma   90.00
#
_symmetry.space_group_name_H-M   'P 1'
#
loop_
_entity.id
_entity.type
_entity.pdbx_description
1 polymer ?
#
loop_
_entity_poly.entity_id
_entity_poly.type
_entity_poly.pdbx_seq_one_letter_code
_entity_poly.pdbx_strand_id
1 'polypeptide(L)'
;MLLPLLAGCTSDSVDAPFEQYLQRLGRTLDVTTAAPAASPALPRLERPGQLRIAITSDSLGTLDFLDLRGCALQTTIGKINSSLGRLARDSQRLLLALEYLRLAPDCIAMLEAGGEQALAATLASALALKQQQLPAIVFNATLGSAEYATLWRPGSLQPQYPQNTSSAVITALEAINAAARRWLAGDYRADNLELELQLSTVARGDGGQLWQALAHQGQWLAQADAAVAQRLQRGPLCPPKRRPQAADILPNVISRFFIDGIQTRAAALGRRYHQLLPPVTDLEALLGTTLPPAYRQWRQTRDEAMASLAQRPRQHVTALQQLLASCEGNP
;
A
#
# COMPACT_ATOMS: atom_id res chain seq x y z
N MET A 1 35.43 33.73 -33.38
CA MET A 1 35.66 33.19 -32.03
C MET A 1 34.30 32.82 -31.46
N LEU A 2 33.84 31.57 -31.67
CA LEU A 2 32.55 31.10 -31.19
C LEU A 2 32.66 30.77 -29.70
N LEU A 3 31.90 31.48 -28.85
CA LEU A 3 31.67 31.07 -27.47
C LEU A 3 30.68 29.89 -27.47
N PRO A 4 31.03 28.73 -26.88
CA PRO A 4 30.05 27.69 -26.61
C PRO A 4 29.27 28.10 -25.35
N LEU A 5 27.96 28.33 -25.51
CA LEU A 5 27.03 28.39 -24.39
C LEU A 5 26.84 26.96 -23.85
N LEU A 6 27.49 26.66 -22.74
CA LEU A 6 27.19 25.49 -21.93
C LEU A 6 25.82 25.70 -21.26
N ALA A 7 24.77 25.27 -21.95
CA ALA A 7 23.47 25.05 -21.32
C ALA A 7 23.59 23.82 -20.40
N GLY A 8 23.91 24.05 -19.13
CA GLY A 8 23.75 23.05 -18.09
C GLY A 8 22.27 22.84 -17.82
N CYS A 9 21.65 21.88 -18.50
CA CYS A 9 20.36 21.35 -18.09
C CYS A 9 20.57 20.56 -16.80
N THR A 10 20.48 21.21 -15.64
CA THR A 10 20.23 20.52 -14.39
C THR A 10 18.76 20.10 -14.42
N SER A 11 18.46 18.94 -15.03
CA SER A 11 17.20 18.28 -14.73
C SER A 11 17.16 18.03 -13.22
N ASP A 12 16.02 18.33 -12.59
CA ASP A 12 15.73 17.96 -11.21
C ASP A 12 15.75 16.42 -11.10
N SER A 13 16.93 15.83 -11.05
CA SER A 13 17.10 14.39 -10.92
C SER A 13 16.81 13.98 -9.49
N VAL A 14 16.04 12.90 -9.32
CA VAL A 14 15.78 12.28 -8.02
C VAL A 14 17.06 11.76 -7.35
N ASP A 15 18.11 11.53 -8.14
CA ASP A 15 19.41 11.01 -7.70
C ASP A 15 20.36 12.11 -7.22
N ALA A 16 20.22 13.35 -7.72
CA ALA A 16 21.23 14.39 -7.55
C ALA A 16 21.62 14.68 -6.08
N PRO A 17 20.68 14.78 -5.11
CA PRO A 17 21.04 14.95 -3.70
C PRO A 17 21.86 13.77 -3.15
N PHE A 18 21.52 12.54 -3.56
CA PHE A 18 22.21 11.33 -3.12
C PHE A 18 23.59 11.18 -3.76
N GLU A 19 23.73 11.49 -5.05
CA GLU A 19 25.01 11.50 -5.76
C GLU A 19 25.98 12.49 -5.12
N GLN A 20 25.52 13.71 -4.87
CA GLN A 20 26.33 14.75 -4.24
C GLN A 20 26.75 14.32 -2.84
N TYR A 21 25.83 13.79 -2.05
CA TYR A 21 26.14 13.31 -0.71
C TYR A 21 27.17 12.17 -0.74
N LEU A 22 26.93 11.14 -1.55
CA LEU A 22 27.80 9.96 -1.64
C LEU A 22 29.20 10.34 -2.13
N GLN A 23 29.32 11.23 -3.12
CA GLN A 23 30.60 11.71 -3.61
C GLN A 23 31.38 12.48 -2.54
N ARG A 24 30.71 13.34 -1.76
CA ARG A 24 31.34 14.12 -0.69
C ARG A 24 31.74 13.24 0.49
N LEU A 25 30.90 12.27 0.83
CA LEU A 25 31.19 11.26 1.84
C LEU A 25 32.42 10.43 1.44
N GLY A 26 32.43 9.87 0.23
CA GLY A 26 33.54 9.08 -0.29
C GLY A 26 34.88 9.83 -0.27
N ARG A 27 34.89 11.07 -0.78
CA ARG A 27 36.09 11.94 -0.74
C ARG A 27 36.58 12.23 0.69
N THR A 28 35.66 12.49 1.61
CA THR A 28 36.01 12.83 3.00
C THR A 28 36.57 11.62 3.74
N LEU A 29 36.04 10.44 3.46
CA LEU A 29 36.47 9.18 4.09
C LEU A 29 37.61 8.47 3.34
N ASP A 30 38.06 9.01 2.21
CA ASP A 30 39.05 8.40 1.32
C ASP A 30 38.67 6.97 0.89
N VAL A 31 37.41 6.79 0.52
CA VAL A 31 36.85 5.51 0.07
C VAL A 31 36.21 5.65 -1.30
N THR A 32 36.32 4.59 -2.10
CA THR A 32 35.67 4.52 -3.40
C THR A 32 34.19 4.28 -3.21
N THR A 33 33.36 5.14 -3.80
CA THR A 33 31.90 5.02 -3.80
C THR A 33 31.38 4.82 -5.21
N ALA A 34 30.33 4.02 -5.38
CA ALA A 34 29.64 3.86 -6.64
C ALA A 34 28.14 4.16 -6.45
N ALA A 35 27.51 4.69 -7.50
CA ALA A 35 26.05 4.78 -7.55
C ALA A 35 25.45 3.37 -7.45
N PRO A 36 24.26 3.21 -6.85
CA PRO A 36 23.59 1.91 -6.82
C PRO A 36 23.29 1.45 -8.25
N ALA A 37 23.34 0.13 -8.46
CA ALA A 37 22.84 -0.47 -9.69
C ALA A 37 21.34 -0.16 -9.86
N ALA A 38 20.85 -0.22 -11.10
CA ALA A 38 19.43 -0.02 -11.39
C ALA A 38 18.55 -0.87 -10.45
N SER A 39 17.52 -0.25 -9.86
CA SER A 39 16.70 -0.91 -8.85
C SER A 39 16.02 -2.16 -9.44
N PRO A 40 16.02 -3.30 -8.72
CA PRO A 40 15.21 -4.42 -9.13
C PRO A 40 13.73 -4.00 -9.13
N ALA A 41 12.97 -4.53 -10.07
CA ALA A 41 11.55 -4.21 -10.18
C ALA A 41 10.84 -4.58 -8.87
N LEU A 42 9.99 -3.69 -8.37
CA LEU A 42 9.16 -3.97 -7.20
C LEU A 42 8.24 -5.17 -7.50
N PRO A 43 8.03 -6.07 -6.51
CA PRO A 43 7.05 -7.15 -6.62
C PRO A 43 5.67 -6.58 -6.96
N ARG A 44 5.10 -7.06 -8.07
CA ARG A 44 3.77 -6.63 -8.52
C ARG A 44 2.70 -7.44 -7.81
N LEU A 45 1.62 -6.77 -7.43
CA LEU A 45 0.40 -7.47 -7.05
C LEU A 45 -0.11 -8.24 -8.28
N GLU A 46 -0.52 -9.48 -8.07
CA GLU A 46 -1.15 -10.29 -9.12
C GLU A 46 -2.38 -9.58 -9.69
N ARG A 47 -2.75 -9.90 -10.93
CA ARG A 47 -3.89 -9.23 -11.56
C ARG A 47 -5.16 -9.55 -10.78
N PRO A 48 -6.15 -8.62 -10.72
CA PRO A 48 -7.41 -8.83 -10.01
C PRO A 48 -8.07 -10.20 -10.29
N GLY A 49 -8.07 -10.64 -11.55
CA GLY A 49 -8.64 -11.94 -11.94
C GLY A 49 -7.92 -13.17 -11.37
N GLN A 50 -6.63 -13.07 -11.03
CA GLN A 50 -5.85 -14.15 -10.41
C GLN A 50 -6.01 -14.17 -8.87
N LEU A 51 -6.33 -13.01 -8.28
CA LEU A 51 -6.59 -12.89 -6.85
C LEU A 51 -8.05 -13.19 -6.49
N ARG A 52 -8.96 -13.03 -7.46
CA ARG A 52 -10.39 -13.18 -7.26
C ARG A 52 -10.74 -14.55 -6.65
N ILE A 53 -11.37 -14.53 -5.49
CA ILE A 53 -11.91 -15.71 -4.82
C ILE A 53 -13.18 -16.13 -5.56
N ALA A 54 -13.26 -17.40 -5.95
CA ALA A 54 -14.46 -17.97 -6.52
C ALA A 54 -15.59 -17.97 -5.48
N ILE A 55 -16.72 -17.36 -5.82
CA ILE A 55 -17.92 -17.35 -4.99
C ILE A 55 -18.89 -18.38 -5.57
N THR A 56 -19.18 -19.42 -4.80
CA THR A 56 -20.12 -20.47 -5.22
C THR A 56 -21.51 -19.86 -5.41
N SER A 57 -22.12 -20.12 -6.56
CA SER A 57 -23.52 -19.76 -6.79
C SER A 57 -24.42 -20.55 -5.84
N ASP A 58 -25.36 -19.85 -5.20
CA ASP A 58 -26.46 -20.46 -4.49
C ASP A 58 -27.43 -21.12 -5.49
N SER A 59 -28.16 -22.15 -5.03
CA SER A 59 -29.24 -22.79 -5.78
C SER A 59 -30.42 -21.84 -6.09
N LEU A 60 -30.35 -20.57 -5.69
CA LEU A 60 -31.30 -19.52 -6.07
C LEU A 60 -31.31 -19.24 -7.59
N GLY A 61 -30.29 -19.68 -8.33
CA GLY A 61 -30.30 -19.64 -9.80
C GLY A 61 -31.47 -20.41 -10.43
N THR A 62 -32.12 -21.30 -9.65
CA THR A 62 -33.33 -22.04 -10.04
C THR A 62 -34.58 -21.63 -9.27
N LEU A 63 -34.50 -20.71 -8.31
CA LEU A 63 -35.72 -20.14 -7.74
C LEU A 63 -36.31 -19.20 -8.75
N ASP A 64 -37.51 -19.52 -9.21
CA ASP A 64 -38.13 -18.77 -10.27
C ASP A 64 -38.38 -17.37 -9.73
N PHE A 65 -37.97 -16.36 -10.50
CA PHE A 65 -38.21 -14.95 -10.15
C PHE A 65 -39.71 -14.71 -9.84
N LEU A 66 -40.58 -15.58 -10.38
CA LEU A 66 -42.02 -15.59 -10.20
C LEU A 66 -42.51 -16.16 -8.86
N ASP A 67 -41.66 -16.86 -8.10
CA ASP A 67 -42.02 -17.50 -6.82
C ASP A 67 -41.94 -16.51 -5.64
N LEU A 68 -41.21 -15.39 -5.80
CA LEU A 68 -40.98 -14.39 -4.75
C LEU A 68 -41.87 -13.14 -4.90
N ARG A 69 -43.05 -13.28 -5.50
CA ARG A 69 -43.98 -12.14 -5.71
C ARG A 69 -44.33 -11.48 -4.38
N GLY A 70 -44.30 -10.15 -4.37
CA GLY A 70 -44.62 -9.34 -3.18
C GLY A 70 -43.42 -9.02 -2.30
N CYS A 71 -42.24 -9.59 -2.58
CA CYS A 71 -41.03 -9.32 -1.83
C CYS A 71 -40.06 -8.39 -2.58
N ALA A 72 -39.54 -7.37 -1.89
CA ALA A 72 -38.55 -6.44 -2.47
C ALA A 72 -37.26 -7.16 -2.95
N LEU A 73 -36.93 -8.32 -2.35
CA LEU A 73 -35.80 -9.16 -2.74
C LEU A 73 -35.88 -9.63 -4.20
N GLN A 74 -37.08 -9.79 -4.74
CA GLN A 74 -37.33 -10.25 -6.10
C GLN A 74 -36.57 -9.39 -7.13
N THR A 75 -36.59 -8.07 -6.95
CA THR A 75 -35.88 -7.12 -7.82
C THR A 75 -34.37 -7.33 -7.75
N THR A 76 -33.80 -7.52 -6.55
CA THR A 76 -32.37 -7.75 -6.37
C THR A 76 -31.91 -9.07 -6.99
N ILE A 77 -32.68 -10.15 -6.84
CA ILE A 77 -32.40 -11.43 -7.51
C ILE A 77 -32.45 -11.27 -9.03
N GLY A 78 -33.42 -10.52 -9.55
CA GLY A 78 -33.50 -10.17 -10.97
C GLY A 78 -32.24 -9.43 -11.46
N LYS A 79 -31.76 -8.42 -10.71
CA LYS A 79 -30.52 -7.71 -11.03
C LYS A 79 -29.33 -8.66 -11.06
N ILE A 80 -29.18 -9.52 -10.05
CA ILE A 80 -28.09 -10.51 -9.96
C ILE A 80 -28.09 -11.48 -11.15
N ASN A 81 -29.26 -12.00 -11.52
CA ASN A 81 -29.40 -13.01 -12.57
C ASN A 81 -29.37 -12.44 -14.00
N SER A 82 -29.57 -11.13 -14.16
CA SER A 82 -29.50 -10.43 -15.44
C SER A 82 -28.12 -10.52 -16.10
N SER A 83 -28.05 -10.29 -17.42
CA SER A 83 -26.77 -10.22 -18.15
C SER A 83 -25.83 -9.16 -17.56
N LEU A 84 -26.38 -8.03 -17.12
CA LEU A 84 -25.62 -6.96 -16.47
C LEU A 84 -25.07 -7.41 -15.10
N GLY A 85 -25.88 -8.12 -14.30
CA GLY A 85 -25.43 -8.69 -13.02
C GLY A 85 -24.33 -9.75 -13.18
N ARG A 86 -24.44 -10.60 -14.21
CA ARG A 86 -23.42 -11.61 -14.54
C ARG A 86 -22.09 -11.00 -14.99
N LEU A 87 -22.11 -9.79 -15.55
CA LEU A 87 -20.91 -9.05 -15.98
C LEU A 87 -20.52 -7.92 -15.00
N ALA A 88 -21.22 -7.80 -13.87
CA ALA A 88 -20.97 -6.75 -12.90
C ALA A 88 -19.55 -6.84 -12.32
N ARG A 89 -18.98 -5.66 -12.05
CA ARG A 89 -17.73 -5.50 -11.29
C ARG A 89 -17.93 -6.03 -9.87
N ASP A 90 -16.83 -6.42 -9.21
CA ASP A 90 -16.92 -7.01 -7.87
C ASP A 90 -17.47 -6.03 -6.82
N SER A 91 -17.25 -4.72 -6.96
CA SER A 91 -17.91 -3.68 -6.13
C SER A 91 -19.44 -3.71 -6.25
N GLN A 92 -19.95 -3.82 -7.48
CA GLN A 92 -21.39 -3.92 -7.74
C GLN A 92 -21.97 -5.25 -7.26
N ARG A 93 -21.21 -6.35 -7.35
CA ARG A 93 -21.60 -7.64 -6.77
C ARG A 93 -21.69 -7.58 -5.26
N LEU A 94 -20.77 -6.88 -4.60
CA LEU A 94 -20.85 -6.63 -3.17
C LEU A 94 -22.10 -5.83 -2.81
N LEU A 95 -22.40 -4.75 -3.51
CA LEU A 95 -23.60 -3.94 -3.25
C LEU A 95 -24.88 -4.76 -3.42
N LEU A 96 -24.98 -5.59 -4.46
CA LEU A 96 -26.11 -6.50 -4.66
C LEU A 96 -26.18 -7.58 -3.56
N ALA A 97 -25.04 -8.11 -3.11
CA ALA A 97 -25.00 -9.07 -2.01
C ALA A 97 -25.48 -8.42 -0.69
N LEU A 98 -25.07 -7.19 -0.41
CA LEU A 98 -25.52 -6.44 0.77
C LEU A 98 -27.02 -6.11 0.70
N GLU A 99 -27.52 -5.70 -0.47
CA GLU A 99 -28.96 -5.48 -0.68
C GLU A 99 -29.74 -6.78 -0.47
N TYR A 100 -29.24 -7.91 -0.97
CA TYR A 100 -29.81 -9.24 -0.75
C TYR A 100 -29.86 -9.59 0.73
N LEU A 101 -28.73 -9.47 1.44
CA LEU A 101 -28.61 -9.79 2.87
C LEU A 101 -29.54 -8.94 3.74
N ARG A 102 -29.79 -7.69 3.32
CA ARG A 102 -30.72 -6.77 4.00
C ARG A 102 -32.18 -7.13 3.78
N LEU A 103 -32.56 -7.56 2.58
CA LEU A 103 -33.95 -7.79 2.18
C LEU A 103 -34.45 -9.22 2.44
N ALA A 104 -33.55 -10.19 2.53
CA ALA A 104 -33.92 -11.60 2.68
C ALA A 104 -34.71 -11.91 3.97
N PRO A 105 -34.40 -11.36 5.16
CA PRO A 105 -35.14 -11.68 6.38
C PRO A 105 -36.65 -11.36 6.30
N ASP A 106 -37.00 -10.17 5.83
CA ASP A 106 -38.41 -9.75 5.68
C ASP A 106 -39.14 -10.64 4.66
N CYS A 107 -38.43 -11.05 3.60
CA CYS A 107 -38.92 -11.97 2.60
C CYS A 107 -39.25 -13.34 3.18
N ILE A 108 -38.36 -13.88 4.00
CA ILE A 108 -38.52 -15.18 4.67
C ILE A 108 -39.76 -15.12 5.58
N ALA A 109 -39.87 -14.09 6.41
CA ALA A 109 -41.01 -13.93 7.31
C ALA A 109 -42.35 -13.84 6.55
N MET A 110 -42.37 -13.13 5.42
CA MET A 110 -43.55 -13.04 4.55
C MET A 110 -43.94 -14.41 3.97
N LEU A 111 -42.97 -15.20 3.50
CA LEU A 111 -43.19 -16.53 2.94
C LEU A 111 -43.70 -17.51 4.01
N GLU A 112 -43.13 -17.47 5.21
CA GLU A 112 -43.58 -18.28 6.34
C GLU A 112 -45.03 -17.98 6.71
N ALA A 113 -45.39 -16.69 6.80
CA ALA A 113 -46.76 -16.25 7.05
C ALA A 113 -47.74 -16.64 5.92
N GLY A 114 -47.23 -16.70 4.69
CA GLY A 114 -47.98 -17.16 3.51
C GLY A 114 -48.11 -18.69 3.38
N GLY A 115 -47.47 -19.47 4.28
CA GLY A 115 -47.49 -20.94 4.24
C GLY A 115 -46.45 -21.58 3.32
N GLU A 116 -45.56 -20.79 2.71
CA GLU A 116 -44.54 -21.23 1.74
C GLU A 116 -43.25 -21.72 2.45
N GLN A 117 -43.39 -22.68 3.35
CA GLN A 117 -42.33 -23.12 4.27
C GLN A 117 -41.08 -23.68 3.56
N ALA A 118 -41.27 -24.44 2.48
CA ALA A 118 -40.15 -25.00 1.72
C ALA A 118 -39.32 -23.90 1.02
N LEU A 119 -39.99 -22.88 0.50
CA LEU A 119 -39.36 -21.74 -0.16
C LEU A 119 -38.63 -20.85 0.87
N ALA A 120 -39.27 -20.58 2.02
CA ALA A 120 -38.66 -19.88 3.14
C ALA A 120 -37.38 -20.59 3.63
N ALA A 121 -37.41 -21.91 3.81
CA ALA A 121 -36.25 -22.70 4.23
C ALA A 121 -35.10 -22.67 3.20
N THR A 122 -35.44 -22.70 1.91
CA THR A 122 -34.45 -22.56 0.82
C THR A 122 -33.80 -21.17 0.87
N LEU A 123 -34.61 -20.12 1.04
CA LEU A 123 -34.12 -18.76 1.12
C LEU A 123 -33.26 -18.51 2.38
N ALA A 124 -33.65 -19.07 3.53
CA ALA A 124 -32.87 -19.02 4.76
C ALA A 124 -31.51 -19.70 4.61
N SER A 125 -31.46 -20.85 3.93
CA SER A 125 -30.21 -21.55 3.64
C SER A 125 -29.30 -20.72 2.72
N ALA A 126 -29.87 -20.08 1.70
CA ALA A 126 -29.12 -19.21 0.80
C ALA A 126 -28.62 -17.92 1.48
N LEU A 127 -29.43 -17.33 2.38
CA LEU A 127 -29.03 -16.23 3.24
C LEU A 127 -27.82 -16.62 4.11
N ALA A 128 -27.87 -17.76 4.79
CA ALA A 128 -26.76 -18.25 5.61
C ALA A 128 -25.48 -18.47 4.79
N LEU A 129 -25.60 -19.07 3.59
CA LEU A 129 -24.47 -19.23 2.68
C LEU A 129 -23.89 -17.87 2.25
N LYS A 130 -24.73 -16.91 1.89
CA LYS A 130 -24.29 -15.57 1.46
C LYS A 130 -23.59 -14.82 2.60
N GLN A 131 -24.04 -14.97 3.85
CA GLN A 131 -23.36 -14.44 5.04
C GLN A 131 -21.96 -15.04 5.21
N GLN A 132 -21.83 -16.36 5.05
CA GLN A 132 -20.52 -17.05 5.09
C GLN A 132 -19.57 -16.60 3.97
N GLN A 133 -20.12 -16.27 2.80
CA GLN A 133 -19.36 -15.81 1.64
C GLN A 133 -19.00 -14.32 1.70
N LEU A 134 -19.65 -13.53 2.55
CA LEU A 134 -19.50 -12.07 2.58
C LEU A 134 -18.05 -11.60 2.72
N PRO A 135 -17.19 -12.19 3.58
CA PRO A 135 -15.77 -11.81 3.64
C PRO A 135 -15.05 -11.94 2.29
N ALA A 136 -15.35 -12.98 1.51
CA ALA A 136 -14.73 -13.20 0.21
C ALA A 136 -15.26 -12.21 -0.85
N ILE A 137 -16.54 -11.86 -0.77
CA ILE A 137 -17.15 -10.84 -1.62
C ILE A 137 -16.54 -9.46 -1.31
N VAL A 138 -16.36 -9.12 -0.03
CA VAL A 138 -15.68 -7.89 0.40
C VAL A 138 -14.23 -7.87 -0.08
N PHE A 139 -13.50 -8.97 0.06
CA PHE A 139 -12.13 -9.08 -0.47
C PHE A 139 -12.08 -8.78 -1.98
N ASN A 140 -12.91 -9.45 -2.78
CA ASN A 140 -12.94 -9.26 -4.23
C ASN A 140 -13.25 -7.82 -4.63
N ALA A 141 -14.15 -7.14 -3.90
CA ALA A 141 -14.54 -5.76 -4.15
C ALA A 141 -13.53 -4.71 -3.67
N THR A 142 -12.57 -5.10 -2.82
CA THR A 142 -11.62 -4.18 -2.16
C THR A 142 -10.18 -4.57 -2.46
N LEU A 143 -9.56 -5.40 -1.62
CA LEU A 143 -8.15 -5.81 -1.74
C LEU A 143 -7.84 -6.59 -3.03
N GLY A 144 -8.83 -7.28 -3.59
CA GLY A 144 -8.76 -7.97 -4.88
C GLY A 144 -9.14 -7.13 -6.09
N SER A 145 -9.50 -5.84 -5.89
CA SER A 145 -10.04 -5.00 -6.95
C SER A 145 -8.97 -4.38 -7.86
N ALA A 146 -9.40 -3.86 -9.02
CA ALA A 146 -8.52 -3.15 -9.94
C ALA A 146 -8.03 -1.80 -9.37
N GLU A 147 -8.85 -1.17 -8.53
CA GLU A 147 -8.56 0.07 -7.83
C GLU A 147 -7.44 -0.15 -6.81
N TYR A 148 -7.51 -1.21 -6.01
CA TYR A 148 -6.44 -1.57 -5.08
C TYR A 148 -5.15 -1.98 -5.81
N ALA A 149 -5.26 -2.70 -6.94
CA ALA A 149 -4.10 -2.99 -7.76
C ALA A 149 -3.44 -1.73 -8.35
N THR A 150 -4.22 -0.68 -8.59
CA THR A 150 -3.71 0.61 -9.09
C THR A 150 -3.02 1.39 -7.98
N LEU A 151 -3.54 1.40 -6.75
CA LEU A 151 -2.87 1.97 -5.56
C LEU A 151 -1.42 1.48 -5.44
N TRP A 152 -1.20 0.19 -5.67
CA TRP A 152 0.10 -0.47 -5.54
C TRP A 152 0.93 -0.53 -6.81
N ARG A 153 0.45 0.07 -7.90
CA ARG A 153 1.18 0.09 -9.15
C ARG A 153 2.42 0.99 -9.01
N PRO A 154 3.64 0.49 -9.27
CA PRO A 154 4.83 1.32 -9.22
C PRO A 154 4.72 2.46 -10.25
N GLY A 155 4.87 3.70 -9.79
CA GLY A 155 4.90 4.88 -10.64
C GLY A 155 6.32 5.37 -10.90
N SER A 156 6.48 6.33 -11.81
CA SER A 156 7.75 7.04 -11.99
C SER A 156 8.14 7.78 -10.71
N LEU A 157 9.42 7.73 -10.34
CA LEU A 157 9.96 8.53 -9.24
C LEU A 157 9.84 10.01 -9.57
N GLN A 158 9.23 10.77 -8.66
CA GLN A 158 9.04 12.22 -8.79
C GLN A 158 9.95 12.92 -7.77
N PRO A 159 10.73 13.95 -8.16
CA PRO A 159 11.61 14.71 -7.26
C PRO A 159 10.89 15.29 -6.05
N GLN A 160 9.71 15.86 -6.27
CA GLN A 160 8.89 16.50 -5.24
C GLN A 160 8.10 15.53 -4.35
N TYR A 161 8.13 14.22 -4.61
CA TYR A 161 7.42 13.25 -3.76
C TYR A 161 8.14 13.08 -2.39
N PRO A 162 7.43 13.12 -1.24
CA PRO A 162 5.97 13.04 -1.05
C PRO A 162 5.23 14.37 -0.74
N GLN A 163 5.76 15.54 -1.12
CA GLN A 163 5.23 16.85 -0.68
C GLN A 163 3.77 17.12 -1.12
N ASN A 164 3.35 16.57 -2.26
CA ASN A 164 2.01 16.81 -2.84
C ASN A 164 1.06 15.62 -2.67
N THR A 165 1.22 14.84 -1.60
CA THR A 165 0.36 13.68 -1.33
C THR A 165 -0.96 14.08 -0.67
N SER A 166 -2.05 13.46 -1.09
CA SER A 166 -3.38 13.70 -0.51
C SER A 166 -3.66 12.78 0.67
N SER A 167 -4.34 13.30 1.70
CA SER A 167 -4.91 12.48 2.79
C SER A 167 -6.17 11.73 2.37
N ALA A 168 -6.77 12.07 1.22
CA ALA A 168 -8.04 11.48 0.77
C ALA A 168 -7.97 9.95 0.62
N VAL A 169 -6.83 9.40 0.19
CA VAL A 169 -6.63 7.94 0.12
C VAL A 169 -6.70 7.28 1.50
N ILE A 170 -6.16 7.93 2.53
CA ILE A 170 -6.17 7.41 3.91
C ILE A 170 -7.62 7.40 4.41
N THR A 171 -8.33 8.53 4.27
CA THR A 171 -9.75 8.63 4.65
C THR A 171 -10.63 7.65 3.88
N ALA A 172 -10.38 7.44 2.59
CA ALA A 172 -11.13 6.48 1.78
C ALA A 172 -10.90 5.03 2.26
N LEU A 173 -9.65 4.66 2.56
CA LEU A 173 -9.34 3.34 3.13
C LEU A 173 -9.99 3.14 4.50
N GLU A 174 -9.94 4.15 5.37
CA GLU A 174 -10.60 4.13 6.69
C GLU A 174 -12.12 3.98 6.56
N ALA A 175 -12.73 4.67 5.60
CA ALA A 175 -14.17 4.58 5.36
C ALA A 175 -14.57 3.20 4.81
N ILE A 176 -13.77 2.62 3.90
CA ILE A 176 -13.95 1.23 3.44
C ILE A 176 -13.82 0.25 4.62
N ASN A 177 -12.85 0.46 5.52
CA ASN A 177 -12.69 -0.39 6.71
C ASN A 177 -13.90 -0.30 7.63
N ALA A 178 -14.40 0.90 7.89
CA ALA A 178 -15.59 1.11 8.71
C ALA A 178 -16.81 0.42 8.06
N ALA A 179 -16.99 0.55 6.75
CA ALA A 179 -18.07 -0.11 6.02
C ALA A 179 -17.94 -1.65 6.09
N ALA A 180 -16.74 -2.19 5.83
CA ALA A 180 -16.48 -3.63 5.91
C ALA A 180 -16.75 -4.19 7.31
N ARG A 181 -16.31 -3.51 8.38
CA ARG A 181 -16.61 -3.92 9.77
C ARG A 181 -18.11 -3.95 10.05
N ARG A 182 -18.87 -2.94 9.59
CA ARG A 182 -20.33 -2.90 9.74
C ARG A 182 -21.01 -4.05 9.00
N TRP A 183 -20.65 -4.28 7.74
CA TRP A 183 -21.23 -5.36 6.94
C TRP A 183 -20.97 -6.73 7.56
N LEU A 184 -19.74 -6.98 8.01
CA LEU A 184 -19.36 -8.25 8.66
C LEU A 184 -20.01 -8.42 10.04
N ALA A 185 -20.44 -7.33 10.69
CA ALA A 185 -21.22 -7.36 11.93
C ALA A 185 -22.74 -7.48 11.71
N GLY A 186 -23.20 -7.61 10.45
CA GLY A 186 -24.62 -7.80 10.12
C GLY A 186 -25.38 -6.53 9.75
N ASP A 187 -24.75 -5.35 9.78
CA ASP A 187 -25.35 -4.12 9.26
C ASP A 187 -25.04 -3.96 7.77
N TYR A 188 -25.92 -4.49 6.91
CA TYR A 188 -25.75 -4.52 5.46
C TYR A 188 -26.13 -3.23 4.73
N ARG A 189 -26.32 -2.11 5.42
CA ARG A 189 -26.60 -0.82 4.77
C ARG A 189 -25.37 -0.31 4.03
N ALA A 190 -25.54 -0.02 2.75
CA ALA A 190 -24.52 0.52 1.88
C ALA A 190 -25.08 1.64 1.00
N ASP A 191 -24.23 2.61 0.70
CA ASP A 191 -24.47 3.63 -0.32
C ASP A 191 -23.60 3.29 -1.54
N ASN A 192 -24.26 3.09 -2.67
CA ASN A 192 -23.59 2.66 -3.90
C ASN A 192 -22.59 3.70 -4.42
N LEU A 193 -22.97 4.99 -4.40
CA LEU A 193 -22.14 6.05 -4.94
C LEU A 193 -20.93 6.27 -4.02
N GLU A 194 -21.16 6.27 -2.71
CA GLU A 194 -20.11 6.48 -1.72
C GLU A 194 -19.02 5.41 -1.82
N LEU A 195 -19.38 4.13 -1.92
CA LEU A 195 -18.39 3.04 -2.08
C LEU A 195 -17.55 3.21 -3.35
N GLU A 196 -18.19 3.53 -4.48
CA GLU A 196 -17.49 3.72 -5.76
C GLU A 196 -16.56 4.94 -5.72
N LEU A 197 -16.95 6.03 -5.05
CA LEU A 197 -16.10 7.21 -4.84
C LEU A 197 -14.90 6.89 -3.95
N GLN A 198 -15.09 6.10 -2.90
CA GLN A 198 -14.00 5.65 -2.03
C GLN A 198 -13.02 4.76 -2.80
N LEU A 199 -13.50 3.75 -3.53
CA LEU A 199 -12.66 2.89 -4.37
C LEU A 199 -11.91 3.70 -5.44
N SER A 200 -12.57 4.66 -6.07
CA SER A 200 -11.94 5.59 -7.03
C SER A 200 -10.84 6.43 -6.37
N THR A 201 -11.04 6.87 -5.14
CA THR A 201 -10.05 7.62 -4.37
C THR A 201 -8.86 6.73 -3.98
N VAL A 202 -9.10 5.46 -3.62
CA VAL A 202 -8.05 4.46 -3.41
C VAL A 202 -7.20 4.25 -4.66
N ALA A 203 -7.83 4.14 -5.83
CA ALA A 203 -7.12 3.97 -7.10
C ALA A 203 -6.17 5.14 -7.44
N ARG A 204 -6.46 6.35 -6.95
CA ARG A 204 -5.62 7.55 -7.12
C ARG A 204 -4.56 7.70 -6.03
N GLY A 205 -4.51 6.77 -5.09
CA GLY A 205 -3.51 6.76 -4.03
C GLY A 205 -2.09 6.48 -4.53
N ASP A 206 -1.13 6.61 -3.63
CA ASP A 206 0.29 6.68 -3.92
C ASP A 206 1.09 5.51 -3.32
N GLY A 207 0.46 4.38 -3.00
CA GLY A 207 1.13 3.23 -2.34
C GLY A 207 2.33 2.69 -3.12
N GLY A 208 2.19 2.49 -4.42
CA GLY A 208 3.27 2.05 -5.29
C GLY A 208 4.37 3.10 -5.46
N GLN A 209 4.00 4.39 -5.48
CA GLN A 209 4.97 5.50 -5.54
C GLN A 209 5.76 5.63 -4.23
N LEU A 210 5.09 5.45 -3.08
CA LEU A 210 5.73 5.40 -1.77
C LEU A 210 6.77 4.28 -1.71
N TRP A 211 6.38 3.07 -2.12
CA TRP A 211 7.29 1.92 -2.11
C TRP A 211 8.50 2.17 -3.03
N GLN A 212 8.27 2.69 -4.23
CA GLN A 212 9.34 3.07 -5.17
C GLN A 212 10.30 4.10 -4.56
N ALA A 213 9.77 5.15 -3.92
CA ALA A 213 10.58 6.20 -3.30
C ALA A 213 11.39 5.70 -2.11
N LEU A 214 10.80 4.85 -1.26
CA LEU A 214 11.50 4.19 -0.16
C LEU A 214 12.61 3.26 -0.67
N ALA A 215 12.34 2.48 -1.74
CA ALA A 215 13.32 1.58 -2.34
C ALA A 215 14.52 2.34 -2.92
N HIS A 216 14.24 3.41 -3.68
CA HIS A 216 15.25 4.31 -4.24
C HIS A 216 16.17 4.89 -3.16
N GLN A 217 15.58 5.53 -2.13
CA GLN A 217 16.34 6.07 -1.02
C GLN A 217 17.14 4.99 -0.28
N GLY A 218 16.53 3.83 -0.04
CA GLY A 218 17.17 2.73 0.67
C GLY A 218 18.42 2.22 -0.03
N GLN A 219 18.44 2.20 -1.37
CA GLN A 219 19.61 1.78 -2.15
C GLN A 219 20.75 2.79 -2.09
N TRP A 220 20.45 4.08 -2.20
CA TRP A 220 21.45 5.13 -2.05
C TRP A 220 22.07 5.15 -0.65
N LEU A 221 21.23 5.04 0.38
CA LEU A 221 21.72 4.95 1.76
C LEU A 221 22.52 3.67 2.01
N ALA A 222 22.18 2.55 1.36
CA ALA A 222 23.00 1.34 1.42
C ALA A 222 24.42 1.56 0.89
N GLN A 223 24.59 2.32 -0.19
CA GLN A 223 25.92 2.67 -0.71
C GLN A 223 26.68 3.59 0.26
N ALA A 224 25.98 4.55 0.88
CA ALA A 224 26.57 5.41 1.90
C ALA A 224 27.01 4.63 3.15
N ASP A 225 26.19 3.69 3.62
CA ASP A 225 26.51 2.79 4.74
C ASP A 225 27.72 1.90 4.41
N ALA A 226 27.80 1.39 3.18
CA ALA A 226 28.95 0.60 2.72
C ALA A 226 30.24 1.44 2.73
N ALA A 227 30.18 2.71 2.34
CA ALA A 227 31.32 3.63 2.39
C ALA A 227 31.79 3.87 3.84
N VAL A 228 30.85 4.08 4.77
CA VAL A 228 31.14 4.20 6.20
C VAL A 228 31.79 2.92 6.75
N ALA A 229 31.22 1.76 6.44
CA ALA A 229 31.75 0.46 6.86
C ALA A 229 33.16 0.21 6.31
N GLN A 230 33.42 0.54 5.04
CA GLN A 230 34.75 0.42 4.44
C GLN A 230 35.77 1.30 5.17
N ARG A 231 35.40 2.51 5.59
CA ARG A 231 36.29 3.37 6.38
C ARG A 231 36.57 2.78 7.76
N LEU A 232 35.55 2.24 8.42
CA LEU A 232 35.69 1.61 9.74
C LEU A 232 36.57 0.36 9.71
N GLN A 233 36.56 -0.41 8.61
CA GLN A 233 37.48 -1.55 8.42
C GLN A 233 38.96 -1.14 8.40
N ARG A 234 39.28 0.12 8.07
CA ARG A 234 40.66 0.66 8.13
C ARG A 234 41.06 1.14 9.53
N GLY A 235 40.19 0.95 10.53
CA GLY A 235 40.36 1.43 11.90
C GLY A 235 39.50 2.66 12.23
N PRO A 236 39.57 3.19 13.46
CA PRO A 236 38.77 4.34 13.90
C PRO A 236 39.00 5.58 13.02
N LEU A 237 38.01 6.48 12.95
CA LEU A 237 38.18 7.75 12.25
C LEU A 237 39.28 8.59 12.91
N CYS A 238 39.25 8.69 14.24
CA CYS A 238 40.26 9.37 15.05
C CYS A 238 41.05 8.34 15.89
N PRO A 239 42.26 7.96 15.45
CA PRO A 239 43.18 7.17 16.29
C PRO A 239 43.57 7.92 17.57
N PRO A 240 44.07 7.22 18.61
CA PRO A 240 44.50 7.87 19.85
C PRO A 240 45.49 9.01 19.60
N LYS A 241 45.20 10.18 20.16
CA LYS A 241 46.04 11.40 20.07
C LYS A 241 46.22 11.94 18.64
N ARG A 242 45.38 11.55 17.68
CA ARG A 242 45.41 12.06 16.31
C ARG A 242 44.00 12.32 15.77
N ARG A 243 43.78 13.56 15.36
CA ARG A 243 42.54 14.01 14.71
C ARG A 243 42.83 14.34 13.24
N PRO A 244 42.43 13.47 12.28
CA PRO A 244 42.63 13.77 10.87
C PRO A 244 41.66 14.86 10.40
N GLN A 245 42.03 15.62 9.38
CA GLN A 245 41.19 16.68 8.78
C GLN A 245 39.79 16.18 8.36
N ALA A 246 39.68 14.90 7.98
CA ALA A 246 38.41 14.25 7.68
C ALA A 246 37.39 14.36 8.83
N ALA A 247 37.84 14.32 10.09
CA ALA A 247 36.99 14.44 11.27
C ALA A 247 36.39 15.85 11.44
N ASP A 248 37.04 16.89 10.89
CA ASP A 248 36.56 18.27 10.93
C ASP A 248 35.66 18.61 9.73
N ILE A 249 35.90 17.97 8.59
CA ILE A 249 35.11 18.16 7.37
C ILE A 249 33.80 17.39 7.44
N LEU A 250 33.81 16.18 8.00
CA LEU A 250 32.67 15.26 7.96
C LEU A 250 31.38 15.84 8.58
N PRO A 251 31.39 16.54 9.74
CA PRO A 251 30.18 17.16 10.27
C PRO A 251 29.51 18.15 9.31
N ASN A 252 30.32 18.94 8.58
CA ASN A 252 29.80 19.87 7.57
C ASN A 252 29.22 19.14 6.36
N VAL A 253 29.82 18.01 5.96
CA VAL A 253 29.29 17.16 4.89
C VAL A 253 27.94 16.56 5.28
N ILE A 254 27.84 16.02 6.50
CA ILE A 254 26.60 15.46 7.05
C ILE A 254 25.52 16.54 7.10
N SER A 255 25.82 17.71 7.69
CA SER A 255 24.83 18.79 7.81
C SER A 255 24.31 19.24 6.44
N ARG A 256 25.21 19.61 5.52
CA ARG A 256 24.80 20.25 4.25
C ARG A 256 24.20 19.29 3.23
N PHE A 257 24.72 18.06 3.14
CA PHE A 257 24.35 17.15 2.05
C PHE A 257 23.41 16.04 2.50
N PHE A 258 23.53 15.57 3.74
CA PHE A 258 22.62 14.56 4.27
C PHE A 258 21.42 15.18 4.99
N ILE A 259 21.62 16.03 5.99
CA ILE A 259 20.50 16.58 6.78
C ILE A 259 19.62 17.47 5.90
N ASP A 260 20.20 18.51 5.29
CA ASP A 260 19.45 19.46 4.47
C ASP A 260 18.96 18.82 3.16
N GLY A 261 19.79 17.97 2.53
CA GLY A 261 19.51 17.41 1.20
C GLY A 261 18.66 16.13 1.16
N ILE A 262 18.74 15.28 2.19
CA ILE A 262 18.17 13.91 2.17
C ILE A 262 17.23 13.68 3.35
N GLN A 263 17.66 13.99 4.58
CA GLN A 263 16.98 13.59 5.81
C GLN A 263 15.57 14.19 5.92
N THR A 264 15.38 15.42 5.46
CA THR A 264 14.06 16.08 5.44
C THR A 264 13.06 15.30 4.58
N ARG A 265 13.46 14.90 3.37
CA ARG A 265 12.65 14.05 2.47
C ARG A 265 12.44 12.66 3.08
N ALA A 266 13.49 12.09 3.67
CA ALA A 266 13.43 10.79 4.33
C ALA A 266 12.42 10.76 5.48
N ALA A 267 12.37 11.80 6.30
CA ALA A 267 11.38 11.96 7.36
C ALA A 267 9.96 12.08 6.80
N ALA A 268 9.78 12.80 5.69
CA ALA A 268 8.47 12.89 5.03
C ALA A 268 8.01 11.54 4.46
N LEU A 269 8.90 10.76 3.85
CA LEU A 269 8.60 9.40 3.38
C LEU A 269 8.24 8.47 4.55
N GLY A 270 8.98 8.53 5.66
CA GLY A 270 8.68 7.77 6.87
C GLY A 270 7.31 8.12 7.47
N ARG A 271 6.95 9.41 7.52
CA ARG A 271 5.60 9.83 7.94
C ARG A 271 4.52 9.29 7.01
N ARG A 272 4.72 9.41 5.68
CA ARG A 272 3.76 8.91 4.70
C ARG A 272 3.54 7.39 4.83
N TYR A 273 4.61 6.63 5.06
CA TYR A 273 4.55 5.21 5.39
C TYR A 273 3.68 4.94 6.62
N HIS A 274 3.93 5.63 7.73
CA HIS A 274 3.14 5.44 8.95
C HIS A 274 1.69 5.94 8.87
N GLN A 275 1.35 6.77 7.88
CA GLN A 275 -0.02 7.22 7.63
C GLN A 275 -0.79 6.27 6.70
N LEU A 276 -0.14 5.79 5.63
CA LEU A 276 -0.81 5.02 4.58
C LEU A 276 -0.99 3.53 4.93
N LEU A 277 0.00 2.92 5.59
CA LEU A 277 -0.02 1.48 5.84
C LEU A 277 -1.06 1.04 6.88
N PRO A 278 -1.30 1.75 8.00
CA PRO A 278 -2.26 1.30 9.01
C PRO A 278 -3.66 0.97 8.45
N PRO A 279 -4.35 1.86 7.69
CA PRO A 279 -5.66 1.51 7.17
C PRO A 279 -5.62 0.40 6.12
N VAL A 280 -4.49 0.17 5.44
CA VAL A 280 -4.33 -1.02 4.59
C VAL A 280 -4.27 -2.29 5.44
N THR A 281 -3.41 -2.31 6.45
CA THR A 281 -3.23 -3.49 7.31
C THR A 281 -4.47 -3.80 8.13
N ASP A 282 -5.28 -2.80 8.46
CA ASP A 282 -6.56 -2.96 9.14
C ASP A 282 -7.55 -3.80 8.33
N LEU A 283 -7.68 -3.54 7.02
CA LEU A 283 -8.56 -4.32 6.15
C LEU A 283 -8.03 -5.74 5.96
N GLU A 284 -6.72 -5.87 5.80
CA GLU A 284 -6.04 -7.16 5.65
C GLU A 284 -6.18 -8.02 6.92
N ALA A 285 -6.15 -7.41 8.11
CA ALA A 285 -6.39 -8.08 9.38
C ALA A 285 -7.85 -8.50 9.51
N LEU A 286 -8.80 -7.63 9.16
CA LEU A 286 -10.23 -7.91 9.17
C LEU A 286 -10.59 -9.11 8.28
N LEU A 287 -9.93 -9.23 7.12
CA LEU A 287 -10.18 -10.29 6.14
C LEU A 287 -9.18 -11.46 6.24
N GLY A 288 -8.39 -11.54 7.32
CA GLY A 288 -7.18 -12.38 7.39
C GLY A 288 -7.39 -13.86 7.06
N THR A 289 -8.52 -14.44 7.46
CA THR A 289 -8.86 -15.85 7.19
C THR A 289 -9.31 -16.10 5.75
N THR A 290 -9.61 -15.05 4.99
CA THR A 290 -10.15 -15.10 3.62
C THR A 290 -9.12 -14.75 2.55
N LEU A 291 -7.98 -14.13 2.92
CA LEU A 291 -6.97 -13.69 1.97
C LEU A 291 -6.43 -14.87 1.13
N PRO A 292 -6.37 -14.78 -0.21
CA PRO A 292 -5.77 -15.81 -1.06
C PRO A 292 -4.27 -16.03 -0.76
N PRO A 293 -3.70 -17.24 -0.99
CA PRO A 293 -2.27 -17.50 -0.78
C PRO A 293 -1.35 -16.52 -1.51
N ALA A 294 -1.64 -16.23 -2.79
CA ALA A 294 -0.86 -15.28 -3.60
C ALA A 294 -0.87 -13.86 -3.00
N TYR A 295 -2.03 -13.42 -2.48
CA TYR A 295 -2.14 -12.13 -1.80
C TYR A 295 -1.30 -12.09 -0.52
N ARG A 296 -1.36 -13.16 0.31
CA ARG A 296 -0.59 -13.24 1.56
C ARG A 296 0.92 -13.18 1.31
N GLN A 297 1.40 -13.89 0.29
CA GLN A 297 2.81 -13.87 -0.10
C GLN A 297 3.26 -12.47 -0.54
N TRP A 298 2.46 -11.82 -1.39
CA TRP A 298 2.75 -10.45 -1.84
C TRP A 298 2.73 -9.46 -0.66
N ARG A 299 1.72 -9.54 0.22
CA ARG A 299 1.60 -8.72 1.44
C ARG A 299 2.84 -8.86 2.32
N GLN A 300 3.27 -10.09 2.60
CA GLN A 300 4.47 -10.34 3.40
C GLN A 300 5.70 -9.67 2.79
N THR A 301 5.89 -9.81 1.47
CA THR A 301 7.01 -9.22 0.76
C THR A 301 6.97 -7.68 0.82
N ARG A 302 5.78 -7.09 0.63
CA ARG A 302 5.56 -5.64 0.76
C ARG A 302 5.92 -5.15 2.16
N ASP A 303 5.39 -5.79 3.19
CA ASP A 303 5.54 -5.34 4.57
C ASP A 303 6.99 -5.43 5.05
N GLU A 304 7.67 -6.55 4.78
CA GLU A 304 9.09 -6.75 5.08
C GLU A 304 9.96 -5.72 4.36
N ALA A 305 9.73 -5.51 3.06
CA ALA A 305 10.50 -4.57 2.26
C ALA A 305 10.27 -3.12 2.73
N MET A 306 9.02 -2.68 2.83
CA MET A 306 8.71 -1.29 3.19
C MET A 306 9.13 -0.95 4.62
N ALA A 307 8.95 -1.87 5.59
CA ALA A 307 9.42 -1.67 6.96
C ALA A 307 10.94 -1.51 7.02
N SER A 308 11.69 -2.39 6.35
CA SER A 308 13.16 -2.30 6.27
C SER A 308 13.61 -1.00 5.62
N LEU A 309 13.02 -0.63 4.48
CA LEU A 309 13.36 0.59 3.73
C LEU A 309 13.06 1.86 4.52
N ALA A 310 11.95 1.90 5.27
CA ALA A 310 11.58 3.04 6.11
C ALA A 310 12.57 3.29 7.25
N GLN A 311 13.31 2.28 7.71
CA GLN A 311 14.33 2.42 8.77
C GLN A 311 15.72 2.82 8.26
N ARG A 312 16.00 2.73 6.94
CA ARG A 312 17.31 3.04 6.35
C ARG A 312 17.90 4.40 6.76
N PRO A 313 17.14 5.50 6.82
CA PRO A 313 17.68 6.79 7.25
C PRO A 313 18.19 6.77 8.70
N ARG A 314 17.48 6.08 9.59
CA ARG A 314 17.89 5.96 11.00
C ARG A 314 19.13 5.08 11.13
N GLN A 315 19.18 3.97 10.39
CA GLN A 315 20.36 3.10 10.34
C GLN A 315 21.59 3.88 9.87
N HIS A 316 21.44 4.72 8.85
CA HIS A 316 22.51 5.57 8.37
C HIS A 316 23.00 6.59 9.40
N VAL A 317 22.08 7.25 10.12
CA VAL A 317 22.45 8.14 11.23
C VAL A 317 23.25 7.38 12.29
N THR A 318 22.84 6.17 12.67
CA THR A 318 23.58 5.33 13.61
C THR A 318 24.98 4.99 13.10
N ALA A 319 25.13 4.67 11.81
CA ALA A 319 26.44 4.39 11.21
C ALA A 319 27.37 5.62 11.26
N LEU A 320 26.83 6.82 10.98
CA LEU A 320 27.59 8.08 11.09
C LEU A 320 28.00 8.39 12.54
N GLN A 321 27.11 8.15 13.51
CA GLN A 321 27.43 8.31 14.94
C GLN A 321 28.55 7.37 15.38
N GLN A 322 28.49 6.09 14.99
CA GLN A 322 29.55 5.13 15.28
C GLN A 322 30.89 5.53 14.67
N LEU A 323 30.88 6.05 13.45
CA LEU A 323 32.08 6.56 12.78
C LEU A 323 32.71 7.73 13.55
N LEU A 324 31.88 8.66 14.05
CA LEU A 324 32.33 9.85 14.78
C LEU A 324 32.67 9.58 16.24
N ALA A 325 32.17 8.50 16.86
CA ALA A 325 32.39 8.19 18.27
C ALA A 325 33.87 8.16 18.68
N SER A 326 34.76 7.66 17.80
CA SER A 326 36.21 7.66 18.05
C SER A 326 36.85 9.06 18.20
N CYS A 327 36.14 10.10 17.75
CA CYS A 327 36.59 11.49 17.78
C CYS A 327 36.05 12.27 19.00
N GLU A 328 35.10 11.70 19.75
CA GLU A 328 34.57 12.30 20.99
C GLU A 328 35.62 12.15 22.11
N GLY A 329 36.44 13.18 22.32
CA GLY A 329 37.52 13.19 23.33
C GLY A 329 38.95 13.30 22.78
N ASN A 330 39.12 13.35 21.46
CA ASN A 330 40.36 13.80 20.81
C ASN A 330 40.16 15.25 20.32
N PRO A 331 40.58 16.27 21.10
CA PRO A 331 40.48 17.67 20.68
C PRO A 331 41.34 17.97 19.45
#